data_AF-A0A524I734-F1
#
_entry.id   AF-A0A524I734-F1
#
_cell.length_a   1.000
_cell.length_b   1.000
_cell.length_c   1.000
_cell.angle_alpha   90.00
_cell.angle_beta   90.00
_cell.angle_gamma   90.00
#
_symmetry.space_group_name_H-M   'P 1'
#
loop_
_entity.id
_entity.type
_entity.pdbx_description
1 polymer ?
#
loop_
_entity_poly.entity_id
_entity_poly.type
_entity_poly.pdbx_seq_one_letter_code
_entity_poly.pdbx_strand_id
1 'polypeptide(L)'
;MAGRKVERLPEKPRKGLVLVLTGEGKGKTTSCLGIAVRAVGYGMRVAMIQFIKGSIHYGEIDGAKRLAPEFKLFPMGKGFVGIRGDTLPFAEHAAAATKALETARKKMRSGKYDVIILDEIHVAVHLG
;
A
#
# COMPACT_ATOMS: atom_id res chain seq x y z
N MET A 1 23.73 26.15 11.92
CA MET A 1 23.78 26.22 10.44
C MET A 1 22.46 26.78 9.95
N ALA A 2 22.47 27.93 9.28
CA ALA A 2 21.26 28.52 8.69
C ALA A 2 20.74 27.58 7.58
N GLY A 3 19.51 27.10 7.72
CA GLY A 3 18.89 26.20 6.74
C GLY A 3 18.75 26.89 5.40
N ARG A 4 19.32 26.29 4.34
CA ARG A 4 19.08 26.76 2.96
C ARG A 4 17.58 26.73 2.70
N LYS A 5 17.03 27.86 2.23
CA LYS A 5 15.66 27.95 1.75
C LYS A 5 15.53 27.00 0.56
N VAL A 6 14.78 25.90 0.72
CA VAL A 6 14.50 24.98 -0.38
C VAL A 6 13.40 25.60 -1.21
N GLU A 7 13.74 26.08 -2.41
CA GLU A 7 12.79 26.64 -3.37
C GLU A 7 11.90 25.51 -3.93
N ARG A 8 10.58 25.72 -3.95
CA ARG A 8 9.62 24.78 -4.54
C ARG A 8 9.38 25.16 -5.99
N LEU A 9 9.55 24.19 -6.89
CA LEU A 9 9.20 24.37 -8.30
C LEU A 9 7.69 24.64 -8.44
N PRO A 10 7.26 25.41 -9.45
CA PRO A 10 5.85 25.67 -9.72
C PRO A 10 5.08 24.38 -9.99
N GLU A 11 3.84 24.31 -9.50
CA GLU A 11 2.99 23.14 -9.68
C GLU A 11 2.64 22.95 -11.17
N LYS A 12 2.83 21.72 -11.67
CA LYS A 12 2.35 21.29 -12.98
C LYS A 12 0.97 20.62 -12.85
N PRO A 13 0.14 20.65 -13.91
CA PRO A 13 -1.11 19.90 -13.93
C PRO A 13 -0.87 18.43 -13.56
N ARG A 14 -1.62 17.93 -12.57
CA ARG A 14 -1.46 16.56 -12.09
C ARG A 14 -2.22 15.60 -13.02
N LYS A 15 -1.53 14.54 -13.48
CA LYS A 15 -2.12 13.42 -14.23
C LYS A 15 -2.03 12.15 -13.39
N GLY A 16 -3.14 11.43 -13.23
CA GLY A 16 -3.14 10.13 -12.58
C GLY A 16 -2.37 9.10 -13.40
N LEU A 17 -1.51 8.31 -12.74
CA LEU A 17 -0.71 7.26 -13.36
C LEU A 17 -0.93 5.94 -12.63
N VAL A 18 -0.77 4.84 -13.37
CA VAL A 18 -0.72 3.48 -12.81
C VAL A 18 0.72 2.99 -12.91
N LEU A 19 1.31 2.64 -11.78
CA LEU A 19 2.65 2.07 -11.70
C LEU A 19 2.55 0.61 -11.28
N VAL A 20 3.12 -0.28 -12.09
CA VAL A 20 3.21 -1.71 -11.79
C VAL A 20 4.65 -2.05 -11.45
N LEU A 21 4.90 -2.41 -10.19
CA LEU A 21 6.19 -2.90 -9.72
C LEU A 21 6.13 -4.43 -9.62
N THR A 22 6.80 -5.10 -10.56
CA THR A 22 6.79 -6.58 -10.69
C THR A 22 8.22 -7.13 -10.80
N GLY A 23 8.36 -8.45 -10.90
CA GLY A 23 9.62 -9.18 -10.94
C GLY A 23 9.92 -9.94 -9.64
N GLU A 24 10.83 -10.90 -9.70
CA GLU A 24 11.14 -11.81 -8.58
C GLU A 24 12.04 -11.17 -7.51
N GLY A 25 12.71 -10.07 -7.85
CA GLY A 25 13.58 -9.34 -6.95
C GLY A 25 12.88 -8.82 -5.69
N LYS A 26 13.63 -8.75 -4.59
CA LYS A 26 13.22 -8.03 -3.38
C LYS A 26 13.18 -6.53 -3.65
N GLY A 27 12.21 -5.84 -3.04
CA GLY A 27 12.15 -4.37 -3.07
C GLY A 27 10.85 -3.77 -3.62
N LYS A 28 9.90 -4.57 -4.14
CA LYS A 28 8.60 -4.09 -4.63
C LYS A 28 7.84 -3.30 -3.57
N THR A 29 7.52 -3.93 -2.44
CA THR A 29 6.87 -3.29 -1.28
C THR A 29 7.70 -2.12 -0.73
N THR A 30 9.02 -2.27 -0.61
CA THR A 30 9.91 -1.20 -0.12
C THR A 30 9.88 0.03 -1.03
N SER A 31 9.80 -0.16 -2.34
CA SER A 31 9.68 0.93 -3.31
C SER A 31 8.32 1.63 -3.20
N CYS A 32 7.23 0.88 -3.02
CA CYS A 32 5.91 1.44 -2.73
C CYS A 32 5.92 2.29 -1.45
N LEU A 33 6.62 1.85 -0.39
CA LEU A 33 6.76 2.62 0.85
C LEU A 33 7.60 3.88 0.65
N GLY A 34 8.67 3.82 -0.15
CA GLY A 34 9.45 5.00 -0.53
C GLY A 34 8.60 6.03 -1.28
N ILE A 35 7.71 5.57 -2.18
CA ILE A 35 6.72 6.43 -2.84
C ILE A 35 5.75 7.03 -1.82
N ALA A 36 5.25 6.24 -0.87
CA ALA A 36 4.36 6.72 0.19
C ALA A 36 5.01 7.82 1.04
N VAL A 37 6.24 7.59 1.52
CA VAL A 37 7.01 8.57 2.31
C VAL A 37 7.22 9.85 1.52
N ARG A 38 7.60 9.74 0.23
CA ARG A 38 7.77 10.91 -0.65
C ARG A 38 6.46 11.68 -0.78
N ALA A 39 5.35 11.00 -1.06
CA ALA A 39 4.04 11.62 -1.23
C ALA A 39 3.58 12.34 0.05
N VAL A 40 3.73 11.71 1.21
CA VAL A 40 3.47 12.34 2.52
C VAL A 40 4.31 13.60 2.72
N GLY A 41 5.59 13.59 2.35
CA GLY A 41 6.45 14.77 2.40
C GLY A 41 5.98 15.95 1.55
N TYR A 42 5.17 15.69 0.52
CA TYR A 42 4.49 16.71 -0.30
C TYR A 42 3.06 17.03 0.18
N GLY A 43 2.62 16.50 1.33
CA GLY A 43 1.28 16.72 1.88
C GLY A 43 0.19 15.91 1.19
N MET A 44 0.55 14.86 0.43
CA MET A 44 -0.39 13.98 -0.25
C MET A 44 -0.90 12.89 0.68
N ARG A 45 -2.17 12.50 0.52
CA ARG A 45 -2.81 11.43 1.28
C ARG A 45 -2.62 10.09 0.58
N VAL A 46 -2.10 9.11 1.30
CA VAL A 46 -1.73 7.79 0.79
C VAL A 46 -2.52 6.69 1.49
N ALA A 47 -3.08 5.76 0.72
CA ALA A 47 -3.62 4.51 1.24
C ALA A 47 -2.84 3.33 0.69
N MET A 48 -2.39 2.44 1.56
CA MET A 48 -1.80 1.15 1.17
C MET A 48 -2.69 0.01 1.63
N ILE A 49 -3.18 -0.80 0.69
CA ILE A 49 -4.00 -1.98 0.95
C ILE A 49 -3.13 -3.21 0.68
N GLN A 50 -2.99 -4.10 1.65
CA GLN A 50 -2.16 -5.30 1.55
C GLN A 50 -3.06 -6.52 1.45
N PHE A 51 -2.93 -7.25 0.35
CA PHE A 51 -3.84 -8.35 0.01
C PHE A 51 -3.44 -9.68 0.66
N ILE A 52 -2.15 -9.86 0.97
CA ILE A 52 -1.61 -11.11 1.54
C ILE A 52 -1.30 -10.95 3.03
N LYS A 53 -0.65 -9.85 3.44
CA LYS A 53 -0.23 -9.65 4.84
C LYS A 53 -1.43 -9.69 5.81
N GLY A 54 -1.26 -10.42 6.92
CA GLY A 54 -2.28 -10.63 7.95
C GLY A 54 -1.86 -10.14 9.33
N SER A 55 -2.14 -10.93 10.38
CA SER A 55 -2.01 -10.58 11.80
C SER A 55 -0.58 -10.56 12.37
N ILE A 56 0.43 -10.78 11.53
CA ILE A 56 1.85 -10.75 11.96
C ILE A 56 2.34 -9.30 11.97
N HIS A 57 3.02 -8.90 13.04
CA HIS A 57 3.62 -7.57 13.15
C HIS A 57 4.83 -7.40 12.22
N TYR A 58 4.95 -6.22 11.63
CA TYR A 58 6.11 -5.77 10.87
C TYR A 58 6.23 -4.24 10.98
N GLY A 59 7.47 -3.73 10.87
CA GLY A 59 7.80 -2.35 11.17
C GLY A 59 7.02 -1.30 10.37
N GLU A 60 6.58 -1.64 9.15
CA GLU A 60 5.78 -0.74 8.32
C GLU A 60 4.43 -0.36 8.96
N ILE A 61 3.86 -1.21 9.84
CA ILE A 61 2.63 -0.88 10.58
C ILE A 61 2.88 0.32 11.50
N ASP A 62 3.99 0.29 12.27
CA ASP A 62 4.33 1.38 13.17
C ASP A 62 4.85 2.60 12.42
N GLY A 63 5.56 2.38 11.31
CA GLY A 63 5.93 3.45 10.37
C GLY A 63 4.71 4.19 9.85
N ALA A 64 3.63 3.48 9.48
CA ALA A 64 2.39 4.09 9.05
C ALA A 64 1.73 4.94 10.15
N LYS A 65 1.76 4.50 11.41
CA LYS A 65 1.27 5.30 12.54
C LYS A 65 2.03 6.61 12.72
N ARG A 66 3.36 6.60 12.50
CA ARG A 66 4.21 7.80 12.57
C ARG A 66 3.97 8.77 11.42
N LEU A 67 3.48 8.28 10.29
CA LEU A 67 3.15 9.08 9.10
C LEU A 67 1.66 9.41 9.01
N ALA A 68 0.90 9.17 10.07
CA ALA A 68 -0.50 9.54 10.15
C ALA A 68 -0.65 11.06 10.40
N PRO A 69 -1.74 11.70 9.90
CA PRO A 69 -2.89 11.09 9.22
C PRO A 69 -2.73 10.84 7.71
N GLU A 70 -1.65 11.33 7.09
CA GLU A 70 -1.46 11.34 5.64
C GLU A 70 -1.28 9.92 5.08
N PHE A 71 -0.59 9.03 5.78
CA PHE A 71 -0.43 7.63 5.38
C PHE A 71 -1.30 6.69 6.19
N LYS A 72 -2.12 5.90 5.51
CA LYS A 72 -2.96 4.85 6.11
C LYS A 72 -2.66 3.49 5.48
N LEU A 73 -2.25 2.55 6.32
CA LEU A 73 -1.95 1.18 5.93
C LEU A 73 -3.08 0.24 6.40
N PHE A 74 -3.56 -0.60 5.49
CA PHE A 74 -4.68 -1.51 5.69
C PHE A 74 -4.19 -2.94 5.39
N PRO A 75 -3.77 -3.70 6.41
CA PRO A 75 -3.45 -5.11 6.27
C PRO A 75 -4.77 -5.88 6.21
N MET A 76 -5.14 -6.33 5.02
CA MET A 76 -6.47 -6.93 4.78
C MET A 76 -6.41 -8.41 4.43
N GLY A 77 -5.23 -8.96 4.21
CA GLY A 77 -5.02 -10.38 4.00
C GLY A 77 -5.06 -11.18 5.30
N LYS A 78 -4.81 -12.48 5.17
CA LYS A 78 -4.83 -13.45 6.27
C LYS A 78 -3.46 -14.09 6.54
N GLY A 79 -2.42 -13.64 5.84
CA GLY A 79 -1.07 -14.17 5.94
C GLY A 79 -0.69 -14.96 4.69
N PHE A 80 0.30 -15.84 4.84
CA PHE A 80 0.72 -16.73 3.77
C PHE A 80 -0.41 -17.69 3.38
N VAL A 81 -0.52 -18.02 2.08
CA VAL A 81 -1.55 -18.93 1.54
C VAL A 81 -0.91 -20.27 1.19
N GLY A 82 -1.34 -21.35 1.83
CA GLY A 82 -0.87 -22.72 1.56
C GLY A 82 0.60 -23.00 1.88
N ILE A 83 1.32 -22.05 2.51
CA ILE A 83 2.74 -22.16 2.85
C ILE A 83 3.00 -21.69 4.28
N ARG A 84 4.18 -22.02 4.82
CA ARG A 84 4.66 -21.59 6.16
C ARG A 84 3.68 -21.91 7.30
N GLY A 85 3.03 -23.08 7.24
CA GLY A 85 2.11 -23.54 8.27
C GLY A 85 0.74 -22.85 8.24
N ASP A 86 0.32 -22.35 7.08
CA ASP A 86 -1.05 -21.90 6.88
C ASP A 86 -2.05 -23.03 7.21
N THR A 87 -2.99 -22.71 8.10
CA THR A 87 -4.04 -23.63 8.56
C THR A 87 -5.42 -23.18 8.11
N LEU A 88 -5.53 -22.02 7.44
CA LEU A 88 -6.79 -21.48 7.01
C LEU A 88 -7.24 -22.10 5.68
N PRO A 89 -8.54 -22.34 5.50
CA PRO A 89 -9.08 -22.72 4.20
C PRO A 89 -8.81 -21.64 3.16
N PHE A 90 -8.53 -22.05 1.91
CA PHE A 90 -8.33 -21.12 0.78
C PHE A 90 -9.48 -20.13 0.63
N ALA A 91 -10.73 -20.57 0.87
CA ALA A 91 -11.92 -19.72 0.80
C ALA A 91 -11.85 -18.51 1.74
N GLU A 92 -11.20 -18.62 2.90
CA GLU A 92 -11.01 -17.48 3.80
C GLU A 92 -10.04 -16.44 3.25
N HIS A 93 -8.96 -16.91 2.60
CA HIS A 93 -8.00 -16.04 1.91
C HIS A 93 -8.66 -15.32 0.73
N ALA A 94 -9.42 -16.06 -0.10
CA ALA A 94 -10.17 -15.49 -1.23
C ALA A 94 -11.21 -14.44 -0.78
N ALA A 95 -11.93 -14.72 0.32
CA ALA A 95 -12.88 -13.77 0.89
C ALA A 95 -12.18 -12.50 1.42
N ALA A 96 -11.02 -12.64 2.06
CA ALA A 96 -10.22 -11.51 2.52
C ALA A 96 -9.70 -10.65 1.35
N ALA A 97 -9.17 -11.28 0.30
CA ALA A 97 -8.72 -10.59 -0.91
C ALA A 97 -9.88 -9.86 -1.63
N THR A 98 -11.05 -10.48 -1.70
CA THR A 98 -12.28 -9.85 -2.25
C THR A 98 -12.64 -8.58 -1.47
N LYS A 99 -12.66 -8.67 -0.14
CA LYS A 99 -12.92 -7.51 0.73
C LYS A 99 -11.85 -6.42 0.60
N ALA A 100 -10.58 -6.81 0.40
CA ALA A 100 -9.48 -5.89 0.13
C ALA A 100 -9.70 -5.13 -1.20
N LEU A 101 -10.14 -5.84 -2.24
CA LEU A 101 -10.47 -5.25 -3.54
C LEU A 101 -11.64 -4.26 -3.45
N GLU A 102 -12.71 -4.61 -2.73
CA GLU A 102 -13.84 -3.71 -2.47
C GLU A 102 -13.39 -2.44 -1.73
N THR A 103 -12.51 -2.62 -0.74
CA THR A 103 -11.94 -1.51 0.04
C THR A 103 -11.07 -0.60 -0.82
N ALA A 104 -10.25 -1.17 -1.70
CA ALA A 104 -9.46 -0.42 -2.66
C ALA A 104 -10.37 0.39 -3.60
N ARG A 105 -11.40 -0.24 -4.18
CA ARG A 105 -12.39 0.42 -5.04
C ARG A 105 -13.11 1.57 -4.35
N LYS A 106 -13.53 1.39 -3.09
CA LYS A 106 -14.17 2.44 -2.28
C LYS A 106 -13.22 3.62 -2.04
N LYS A 107 -11.95 3.34 -1.73
CA LYS A 107 -10.93 4.38 -1.50
C LYS A 107 -10.60 5.16 -2.77
N MET A 108 -10.44 4.46 -3.90
CA MET A 108 -10.22 5.08 -5.22
C MET A 108 -11.33 6.07 -5.58
N ARG A 109 -12.59 5.68 -5.38
CA ARG A 109 -13.75 6.53 -5.69
C ARG A 109 -14.01 7.64 -4.67
N SER A 110 -13.34 7.63 -3.52
CA SER A 110 -13.65 8.57 -2.44
C SER A 110 -13.12 9.99 -2.65
N GLY A 111 -12.17 10.20 -3.56
CA GLY A 111 -11.45 11.47 -3.70
C GLY A 111 -10.59 11.87 -2.49
N LYS A 112 -10.44 10.97 -1.50
CA LYS A 112 -9.71 11.24 -0.24
C LYS A 112 -8.22 10.92 -0.31
N TYR A 113 -7.75 10.28 -1.37
CA TYR A 113 -6.38 9.81 -1.48
C TYR A 113 -5.80 10.24 -2.83
N ASP A 114 -4.58 10.75 -2.79
CA ASP A 114 -3.83 11.13 -3.96
C ASP A 114 -3.00 9.94 -4.49
N VAL A 115 -2.61 9.02 -3.61
CA VAL A 115 -1.90 7.79 -3.96
C VAL A 115 -2.58 6.58 -3.32
N ILE A 116 -2.80 5.53 -4.12
CA ILE A 116 -3.33 4.25 -3.66
C ILE A 116 -2.37 3.14 -4.08
N ILE A 117 -1.88 2.39 -3.10
CA ILE A 117 -0.96 1.28 -3.26
C ILE A 117 -1.75 -0.02 -3.02
N LEU A 118 -1.66 -0.93 -3.98
CA LEU A 118 -2.25 -2.28 -3.92
C LEU A 118 -1.11 -3.29 -3.78
N ASP A 119 -0.67 -3.51 -2.55
CA ASP A 119 0.47 -4.35 -2.25
C ASP A 119 0.09 -5.83 -2.33
N GLU A 120 0.91 -6.62 -3.02
CA GLU A 120 0.69 -8.04 -3.29
C GLU A 120 -0.63 -8.38 -4.03
N ILE A 121 -1.25 -7.42 -4.72
CA ILE A 121 -2.46 -7.69 -5.52
C ILE A 121 -2.21 -8.71 -6.63
N HIS A 122 -1.02 -8.69 -7.24
CA HIS A 122 -0.64 -9.63 -8.29
C HIS A 122 -0.61 -11.08 -7.76
N VAL A 123 -0.17 -11.28 -6.51
CA VAL A 123 -0.20 -12.59 -5.85
C VAL A 123 -1.64 -13.04 -5.62
N ALA A 124 -2.50 -12.15 -5.11
CA ALA A 124 -3.91 -12.46 -4.92
C ALA A 124 -4.58 -12.87 -6.24
N VAL A 125 -4.42 -12.08 -7.30
CA VAL A 125 -4.97 -12.40 -8.62
C VAL A 125 -4.44 -13.71 -9.19
N HIS A 126 -3.16 -14.03 -8.94
CA HIS A 126 -2.56 -15.27 -9.42
C HIS A 126 -3.12 -16.51 -8.70
N LEU A 127 -3.44 -16.39 -7.41
CA LEU A 127 -3.98 -17.49 -6.60
C LEU A 127 -5.46 -17.78 -6.90
N GLY A 128 -6.21 -16.81 -7.42
CA GLY A 128 -7.64 -16.91 -7.72
C GLY A 128 -8.52 -16.16 -6.71
#